data_AF-A0A4Q5VMX8-F1
#
_entry.id   AF-A0A4Q5VMX8-F1
#
_cell.length_a   1.000
_cell.length_b   1.000
_cell.length_c   1.000
_cell.angle_alpha   90.00
_cell.angle_beta   90.00
_cell.angle_gamma   90.00
#
_symmetry.space_group_name_H-M   'P 1'
#
loop_
_entity.id
_entity.type
_entity.pdbx_description
1 polymer ?
#
loop_
_entity_poly.entity_id
_entity_poly.type
_entity_poly.pdbx_seq_one_letter_code
_entity_poly.pdbx_strand_id
1 'polypeptide(L)'
;MWKFSYKYGWSEIEDFLTHTRKETGSIDLADDIRNAGYEPADGMSIGNMICGDVIMEVYVGNPDRAHYAYLVELDLLAGCDPQFVALKTFPDLVELINKILPIAVASEKIHQLRAASGESLRMDSFT
;
A
#
# COMPACT_ATOMS: atom_id res chain seq x y z
N MET A 1 9.96 -5.59 -0.02
CA MET A 1 8.86 -5.03 -0.83
C MET A 1 8.13 -6.16 -1.54
N TRP A 2 6.86 -6.01 -1.86
CA TRP A 2 6.09 -7.05 -2.55
C TRP A 2 5.83 -6.67 -4.01
N LYS A 3 5.63 -7.67 -4.85
CA LYS A 3 4.90 -7.53 -6.11
C LYS A 3 3.67 -8.42 -6.11
N PHE A 4 2.66 -7.98 -6.83
CA PHE A 4 1.45 -8.76 -7.03
C PHE A 4 1.17 -8.95 -8.53
N SER A 5 0.72 -10.15 -8.90
CA SER A 5 0.18 -10.43 -10.22
C SER A 5 -1.14 -11.18 -10.14
N TYR A 6 -2.12 -10.82 -10.97
CA TYR A 6 -3.38 -11.57 -11.01
C TYR A 6 -3.20 -13.03 -11.45
N LYS A 7 -2.12 -13.35 -12.20
CA LYS A 7 -1.82 -14.71 -12.68
C LYS A 7 -1.06 -15.55 -11.67
N TYR A 8 -0.11 -14.93 -10.96
CA TYR A 8 0.89 -15.65 -10.16
C TYR A 8 0.81 -15.33 -8.66
N GLY A 9 -0.05 -14.40 -8.26
CA GLY A 9 -0.23 -13.98 -6.89
C GLY A 9 0.92 -13.13 -6.35
N TRP A 10 1.15 -13.25 -5.04
CA TRP A 10 2.14 -12.50 -4.28
C TRP A 10 3.54 -13.08 -4.44
N SER A 11 4.53 -12.21 -4.55
CA SER A 11 5.93 -12.60 -4.48
C SER A 11 6.78 -11.45 -3.95
N GLU A 12 7.84 -11.80 -3.24
CA GLU A 12 8.77 -10.80 -2.71
C GLU A 12 9.70 -10.30 -3.83
N ILE A 13 10.08 -9.03 -3.74
CA ILE A 13 11.07 -8.40 -4.60
C ILE A 13 12.02 -7.55 -3.77
N GLU A 14 13.16 -7.25 -4.38
CA GLU A 14 14.08 -6.24 -3.87
C GLU A 14 13.34 -4.91 -3.65
N ASP A 15 13.60 -4.30 -2.50
CA ASP A 15 13.08 -2.99 -2.15
C ASP A 15 13.91 -1.90 -2.83
N PHE A 16 13.44 -1.48 -4.00
CA PHE A 16 14.08 -0.44 -4.78
C PHE A 16 13.95 0.96 -4.15
N LEU A 17 12.96 1.22 -3.28
CA LEU A 17 12.83 2.52 -2.60
C LEU A 17 13.96 2.69 -1.58
N THR A 18 14.26 1.64 -0.82
CA THR A 18 15.41 1.64 0.09
C THR A 18 16.73 1.82 -0.66
N HIS A 19 16.85 1.26 -1.87
CA HIS A 19 18.02 1.49 -2.73
C HIS A 19 18.11 2.95 -3.18
N THR A 20 17.03 3.51 -3.74
CA THR A 20 16.95 4.91 -4.18
C THR A 20 17.25 5.90 -3.05
N ARG A 21 16.77 5.63 -1.83
CA ARG A 21 17.09 6.44 -0.65
C ARG A 21 18.60 6.51 -0.40
N LYS A 22 19.29 5.36 -0.47
CA LYS A 22 20.73 5.28 -0.25
C LYS A 22 21.53 6.02 -1.32
N GLU A 23 21.09 5.96 -2.58
CA GLU A 23 21.77 6.62 -3.69
C GLU A 23 21.56 8.14 -3.69
N THR A 24 20.35 8.59 -3.38
CA THR A 24 20.00 10.01 -3.42
C THR A 24 20.31 10.74 -2.12
N GLY A 25 20.48 10.01 -1.00
CA GLY A 25 20.63 10.60 0.33
C GLY A 25 19.36 11.26 0.84
N SER A 26 18.22 10.93 0.25
CA SER A 26 16.91 11.46 0.63
C SER A 26 16.55 11.08 2.06
N ILE A 27 15.86 11.99 2.74
CA ILE A 27 15.30 11.80 4.08
C ILE A 27 13.78 11.65 4.07
N ASP A 28 13.15 11.88 2.92
CA ASP A 28 11.70 11.88 2.74
C ASP A 28 11.27 10.76 1.79
N LEU A 29 10.22 10.03 2.18
CA LEU A 29 9.63 8.95 1.41
C LEU A 29 9.03 9.46 0.10
N ALA A 30 8.41 10.64 0.11
CA ALA A 30 7.85 11.23 -1.10
C ALA A 30 8.95 11.51 -2.15
N ASP A 31 10.11 11.96 -1.70
CA ASP A 31 11.27 12.16 -2.54
C ASP A 31 11.85 10.83 -3.05
N ASP A 32 11.87 9.77 -2.22
CA ASP A 32 12.29 8.43 -2.64
C ASP A 32 11.41 7.89 -3.77
N ILE A 33 10.09 8.02 -3.64
CA ILE A 33 9.09 7.58 -4.63
C ILE A 33 9.28 8.33 -5.96
N ARG A 34 9.43 9.67 -5.89
CA ARG A 34 9.67 10.52 -7.07
C ARG A 34 11.02 10.22 -7.74
N ASN A 35 12.06 9.98 -6.95
CA ASN A 35 13.38 9.62 -7.45
C ASN A 35 13.37 8.23 -8.10
N ALA A 36 12.56 7.30 -7.59
CA ALA A 36 12.30 5.99 -8.21
C ALA A 36 11.44 6.07 -9.48
N GLY A 37 10.98 7.27 -9.86
CA GLY A 37 10.29 7.54 -11.12
C GLY A 37 8.78 7.37 -11.04
N TYR A 38 8.17 7.50 -9.86
CA TYR A 38 6.73 7.41 -9.66
C TYR A 38 6.13 8.76 -9.28
N GLU A 39 4.88 8.99 -9.68
CA GLU A 39 4.10 10.18 -9.34
C GLU A 39 2.70 9.75 -8.85
N PRO A 40 2.04 10.52 -7.96
CA PRO A 40 0.68 10.23 -7.52
C PRO A 40 -0.29 10.08 -8.69
N ALA A 41 -1.21 9.12 -8.60
CA ALA A 41 -2.22 8.87 -9.63
C ALA A 41 -3.41 9.85 -9.53
N ASP A 42 -3.15 11.15 -9.47
CA ASP A 42 -4.15 12.22 -9.21
C ASP A 42 -5.33 12.23 -10.19
N GLY A 43 -5.15 11.68 -11.40
CA GLY A 43 -6.18 11.56 -12.43
C GLY A 43 -7.02 10.27 -12.36
N MET A 44 -6.69 9.32 -11.48
CA MET A 44 -7.43 8.07 -11.32
C MET A 44 -8.43 8.20 -10.18
N SER A 45 -9.68 7.79 -10.39
CA SER A 45 -10.68 7.71 -9.31
C SER A 45 -10.28 6.78 -8.16
N ILE A 46 -9.21 6.00 -8.34
CA ILE A 46 -8.65 5.05 -7.39
C ILE A 46 -7.28 5.53 -6.87
N GLY A 47 -6.84 6.74 -7.24
CA GLY A 47 -5.53 7.27 -6.88
C GLY A 47 -5.31 7.30 -5.37
N ASN A 48 -6.35 7.70 -4.62
CA ASN A 48 -6.42 7.60 -3.18
C ASN A 48 -7.73 6.90 -2.80
N MET A 49 -7.65 5.76 -2.12
CA MET A 49 -8.80 5.01 -1.64
C MET A 49 -8.71 4.85 -0.13
N ILE A 50 -9.77 5.26 0.57
CA ILE A 50 -9.95 5.03 2.00
C ILE A 50 -11.17 4.13 2.16
N CYS A 51 -10.98 2.95 2.71
CA CYS A 51 -12.05 1.99 2.98
C CYS A 51 -11.81 1.34 4.34
N GLY A 52 -12.69 1.58 5.31
CA GLY A 52 -12.48 1.10 6.67
C GLY A 52 -11.13 1.53 7.23
N ASP A 53 -10.35 0.55 7.67
CA ASP A 53 -9.00 0.73 8.23
C ASP A 53 -7.89 0.71 7.18
N VAL A 54 -8.23 0.73 5.89
CA VAL A 54 -7.24 0.64 4.80
C VAL A 54 -7.18 1.94 4.04
N ILE A 55 -5.98 2.52 3.99
CA ILE A 55 -5.63 3.62 3.10
C ILE A 55 -4.74 3.04 2.01
N MET A 56 -5.13 3.31 0.76
CA MET A 56 -4.38 2.90 -0.42
C MET A 56 -4.06 4.14 -1.25
N GLU A 57 -2.78 4.35 -1.50
CA GLU A 57 -2.30 5.37 -2.42
C GLU A 57 -1.64 4.70 -3.63
N VAL A 58 -2.04 5.11 -4.82
CA VAL A 58 -1.54 4.57 -6.08
C VAL A 58 -0.65 5.59 -6.75
N TYR A 59 0.54 5.14 -7.12
CA TYR A 59 1.52 5.91 -7.87
C TYR A 59 1.73 5.29 -9.25
N VAL A 60 1.83 6.12 -10.28
CA VAL A 60 2.08 5.71 -11.67
C VAL A 60 3.55 5.86 -11.99
N GLY A 61 4.15 4.78 -12.50
CA GLY A 61 5.54 4.77 -12.93
C GLY A 61 5.72 5.47 -14.27
N ASN A 62 6.73 6.33 -14.37
CA ASN A 62 7.20 6.85 -15.64
C ASN A 62 7.80 5.69 -16.47
N PRO A 63 7.31 5.42 -17.71
CA PRO A 63 7.77 4.29 -18.52
C PRO A 63 9.28 4.25 -18.79
N ASP A 64 9.96 5.39 -18.78
CA ASP A 64 11.39 5.51 -19.07
C ASP A 64 12.28 5.31 -17.83
N ARG A 65 11.70 5.35 -16.62
CA ARG A 65 12.44 5.35 -15.35
C ARG A 65 12.00 4.25 -14.38
N ALA A 66 10.70 3.95 -14.32
CA ALA A 66 10.13 3.04 -13.35
C ALA A 66 10.21 1.58 -13.83
N HIS A 67 10.55 0.68 -12.91
CA HIS A 67 10.64 -0.75 -13.19
C HIS A 67 9.26 -1.43 -13.26
N TYR A 68 8.24 -0.81 -12.67
CA TYR A 68 6.87 -1.27 -12.61
C TYR A 68 5.92 -0.16 -13.06
N ALA A 69 4.77 -0.53 -13.62
CA ALA A 69 3.79 0.44 -14.10
C ALA A 69 3.10 1.17 -12.95
N TYR A 70 2.90 0.49 -11.81
CA TYR A 70 2.32 1.07 -10.62
C TYR A 70 3.08 0.67 -9.37
N LEU A 71 3.09 1.58 -8.42
CA LEU A 71 3.48 1.34 -7.04
C LEU A 71 2.28 1.66 -6.16
N VAL A 72 1.94 0.78 -5.24
CA VAL A 72 0.80 0.97 -4.33
C VAL A 72 1.33 0.98 -2.91
N GLU A 73 1.07 2.06 -2.20
CA GLU A 73 1.25 2.16 -0.76
C GLU A 73 -0.04 1.69 -0.08
N LEU A 74 0.11 0.77 0.87
CA LEU A 74 -0.99 0.22 1.65
C LEU A 74 -0.71 0.47 3.12
N ASP A 75 -1.48 1.38 3.71
CA ASP A 75 -1.50 1.61 5.14
C ASP A 75 -2.72 0.87 5.74
N LEU A 76 -2.43 0.02 6.71
CA LEU A 76 -3.43 -0.65 7.53
C LEU A 76 -3.42 0.07 8.87
N LEU A 77 -4.50 0.80 9.20
CA LEU A 77 -4.68 1.69 10.37
C LEU A 77 -4.52 1.00 11.75
N ALA A 78 -4.06 -0.24 11.80
CA ALA A 78 -3.66 -0.98 12.99
C ALA A 78 -2.21 -0.70 13.46
N GLY A 79 -1.57 0.38 13.00
CA GLY A 79 -0.23 0.80 13.46
C GLY A 79 0.92 -0.02 12.87
N CYS A 80 0.73 -0.58 11.68
CA CYS A 80 1.80 -1.22 10.92
C CYS A 80 2.47 -0.21 10.00
N ASP A 81 3.76 -0.37 9.73
CA ASP A 81 4.44 0.44 8.72
C ASP A 81 3.78 0.23 7.34
N PRO A 82 3.61 1.30 6.53
CA PRO A 82 3.04 1.19 5.19
C PRO A 82 3.75 0.13 4.36
N GLN A 83 2.96 -0.70 3.69
CA GLN A 83 3.48 -1.76 2.82
C GLN A 83 3.43 -1.31 1.38
N PHE A 84 4.54 -1.51 0.66
CA PHE A 84 4.64 -1.19 -0.76
C PHE A 84 4.46 -2.43 -1.63
N VAL A 85 3.59 -2.31 -2.64
CA VAL A 85 3.29 -3.34 -3.62
C VAL A 85 3.53 -2.81 -5.03
N ALA A 86 4.48 -3.41 -5.76
CA ALA A 86 4.79 -3.06 -7.13
C ALA A 86 3.96 -3.91 -8.12
N LEU A 87 3.41 -3.28 -9.16
CA LEU A 87 2.49 -3.91 -10.10
C LEU A 87 2.93 -3.65 -11.54
N LYS A 88 2.94 -4.69 -12.36
CA LYS A 88 3.38 -4.58 -13.76
C LYS A 88 2.32 -4.05 -14.70
N THR A 89 1.05 -4.28 -14.38
CA THR A 89 -0.05 -4.01 -15.33
C THR A 89 -1.30 -3.50 -14.62
N PHE A 90 -2.17 -2.82 -15.37
CA PHE A 90 -3.46 -2.34 -14.85
C PHE A 90 -4.37 -3.49 -14.34
N PRO A 91 -4.45 -4.67 -15.00
CA PRO A 91 -5.14 -5.82 -14.43
C PRO A 91 -4.62 -6.28 -13.07
N ASP A 92 -3.31 -6.17 -12.80
CA ASP A 92 -2.76 -6.50 -11.48
C ASP A 92 -3.28 -5.52 -10.42
N LEU A 93 -3.43 -4.22 -10.77
CA LEU A 93 -4.01 -3.20 -9.88
C LEU A 93 -5.48 -3.46 -9.58
N VAL A 94 -6.30 -3.69 -10.61
CA VAL A 94 -7.72 -4.00 -10.43
C VAL A 94 -7.93 -5.23 -9.56
N GLU A 95 -7.14 -6.29 -9.79
CA GLU A 95 -7.24 -7.50 -9.00
C GLU A 95 -6.75 -7.30 -7.56
N LEU A 96 -5.69 -6.50 -7.35
CA LEU A 96 -5.23 -6.13 -6.00
C LEU A 96 -6.35 -5.43 -5.22
N ILE A 97 -7.01 -4.45 -5.83
CA ILE A 97 -8.14 -3.71 -5.24
C ILE A 97 -9.28 -4.67 -4.90
N ASN A 98 -9.64 -5.58 -5.80
CA ASN A 98 -10.69 -6.57 -5.57
C ASN A 98 -10.38 -7.52 -4.40
N LYS A 99 -9.10 -7.77 -4.10
CA LYS A 99 -8.68 -8.57 -2.95
C LYS A 99 -8.64 -7.78 -1.65
N ILE A 100 -8.30 -6.50 -1.71
CA ILE A 100 -8.15 -5.65 -0.52
C ILE A 100 -9.51 -5.13 -0.03
N LEU A 101 -10.39 -4.70 -0.94
CA LEU A 101 -11.70 -4.11 -0.58
C LEU A 101 -12.52 -4.99 0.38
N PRO A 102 -12.68 -6.31 0.17
CA PRO A 102 -13.44 -7.14 1.10
C PRO A 102 -12.82 -7.22 2.49
N ILE A 103 -11.48 -7.21 2.57
CA ILE A 103 -10.74 -7.26 3.84
C ILE A 103 -10.93 -5.94 4.60
N ALA A 104 -10.83 -4.82 3.88
CA ALA A 104 -11.03 -3.48 4.41
C ALA A 104 -12.42 -3.31 5.06
N VAL A 105 -13.47 -3.69 4.32
CA VAL A 105 -14.86 -3.66 4.81
C VAL A 105 -15.07 -4.61 5.99
N ALA A 106 -14.48 -5.80 5.95
CA ALA A 106 -14.58 -6.75 7.05
C ALA A 106 -13.90 -6.23 8.32
N SER A 107 -12.71 -5.61 8.21
CA SER A 107 -11.98 -5.01 9.33
C SER A 107 -12.81 -3.94 10.02
N GLU A 108 -13.37 -3.01 9.25
CA GLU A 108 -14.22 -1.94 9.77
C GLU A 108 -15.40 -2.52 10.57
N LYS A 109 -16.06 -3.54 10.02
CA LYS A 109 -17.20 -4.17 10.67
C LYS A 109 -16.81 -4.89 11.97
N ILE A 110 -15.62 -5.51 12.01
CA ILE A 110 -15.08 -6.12 13.23
C ILE A 110 -14.81 -5.04 14.30
N HIS A 111 -14.22 -3.91 13.91
CA HIS A 111 -13.99 -2.78 14.83
C HIS A 111 -15.30 -2.21 15.38
N GLN A 112 -16.31 -2.02 14.53
CA GLN A 112 -17.64 -1.58 14.98
C GLN A 112 -18.27 -2.56 15.97
N LEU A 113 -18.17 -3.87 15.71
CA LEU A 113 -18.70 -4.90 16.62
C LEU A 113 -17.97 -4.92 17.97
N ARG A 114 -16.64 -4.75 17.98
CA ARG A 114 -15.83 -4.67 19.21
C ARG A 114 -16.13 -3.41 20.04
N ALA A 115 -16.30 -2.28 19.37
CA ALA A 115 -16.72 -1.04 20.03
C ALA A 115 -18.11 -1.17 20.65
N ALA A 116 -19.03 -1.85 19.96
CA ALA A 116 -20.39 -2.10 20.46
C ALA A 116 -20.44 -3.14 21.59
N SER A 117 -19.50 -4.09 21.64
CA SER A 117 -19.42 -5.10 22.72
C SER A 117 -18.72 -4.61 23.99
N GLY A 118 -18.13 -3.41 23.99
CA GLY A 118 -17.44 -2.84 25.15
C GLY A 118 -16.06 -3.45 25.42
N GLU A 119 -15.51 -4.23 24.49
CA GLU A 119 -14.12 -4.71 24.56
C GLU A 119 -13.17 -3.56 24.21
N SER A 120 -12.98 -2.63 25.14
CA SER A 120 -11.85 -1.71 25.13
C SER A 120 -10.56 -2.53 25.21
N LEU A 121 -9.67 -2.38 24.23
CA LEU A 121 -8.31 -2.92 24.30
C LEU A 121 -7.62 -2.40 25.57
N ARG A 122 -7.68 -3.17 26.65
CA ARG A 122 -6.65 -3.09 27.69
C ARG A 122 -5.40 -3.70 27.07
N MET A 123 -4.56 -2.84 26.48
CA MET A 123 -3.13 -3.13 26.37
C MET A 123 -2.55 -3.09 27.79
N ASP A 124 -2.87 -4.11 28.59
CA ASP A 124 -2.14 -4.34 29.83
C ASP A 124 -0.79 -4.95 29.45
N SER A 125 0.20 -4.06 29.32
CA SER A 125 1.57 -4.21 29.83
C SER A 125 2.17 -5.61 29.74
N PHE A 126 2.91 -5.91 28.67
CA PHE A 126 3.99 -6.90 28.75
C PHE A 126 5.25 -6.20 29.25
N THR A 127 5.42 -6.21 30.58
CA THR A 127 6.74 -6.08 31.25
C THR A 127 7.59 -7.32 31.03
#